data_AF-A0A3E0K5N0-F1
#
_entry.id   AF-A0A3E0K5N0-F1
#
_cell.length_a   1.000
_cell.length_b   1.000
_cell.length_c   1.000
_cell.angle_alpha   90.00
_cell.angle_beta   90.00
_cell.angle_gamma   90.00
#
_symmetry.space_group_name_H-M   'P 1'
#
loop_
_entity.id
_entity.type
_entity.pdbx_description
1 polymer ?
#
loop_
_entity_poly.entity_id
_entity_poly.type
_entity_poly.pdbx_seq_one_letter_code
_entity_poly.pdbx_strand_id
1 'polypeptide(L)'
;MYDYTVPLLAALMTAFAFFNDYKNQTYRFLGYYHPGPFNRPMVYRWAIIVFLFCIGSFVSAGFYYRNVSFFGLTGFFLSVRFLPNIVFLSALMLCVTALTKNSYAGLFVTLVYYILDLFSEGRFFKLFSMGANAANFYYAISPEYYLFNRLLLCLAAGCFLGLACYQRR
;
A
#
# COMPACT_ATOMS: atom_id res chain seq x y z
N MET A 1 4.61 -2.67 15.14
CA MET A 1 4.45 -1.22 14.85
C MET A 1 5.03 -0.84 13.49
N TYR A 2 6.25 -1.27 13.16
CA TYR A 2 6.87 -0.98 11.85
C TYR A 2 6.03 -1.44 10.64
N ASP A 3 5.37 -2.61 10.73
CA ASP A 3 4.45 -3.14 9.69
C ASP A 3 3.27 -2.23 9.34
N TYR A 4 2.98 -1.24 10.19
CA TYR A 4 1.85 -0.34 10.09
C TYR A 4 2.27 1.10 9.79
N THR A 5 3.39 1.56 10.38
CA THR A 5 3.84 2.95 10.22
C THR A 5 4.32 3.26 8.82
N VAL A 6 5.13 2.39 8.21
CA VAL A 6 5.69 2.63 6.87
C VAL A 6 4.61 2.64 5.78
N PRO A 7 3.66 1.68 5.74
CA PRO A 7 2.53 1.75 4.82
C PRO A 7 1.69 3.00 4.99
N LEU A 8 1.42 3.42 6.23
CA LEU A 8 0.66 4.64 6.50
C LEU A 8 1.38 5.88 5.95
N LEU A 9 2.69 6.02 6.20
CA LEU A 9 3.47 7.14 5.67
C LEU A 9 3.47 7.15 4.13
N ALA A 10 3.61 6.00 3.49
CA ALA A 10 3.53 5.90 2.04
C ALA A 10 2.15 6.33 1.50
N ALA A 11 1.08 5.92 2.17
CA ALA A 11 -0.28 6.32 1.82
C ALA A 11 -0.52 7.83 2.02
N LEU A 12 -0.01 8.43 3.10
CA LEU A 12 -0.08 9.87 3.35
C LEU A 12 0.73 10.67 2.32
N MET A 13 1.92 10.20 1.93
CA MET A 13 2.70 10.83 0.87
C MET A 13 2.01 10.73 -0.49
N THR A 14 1.35 9.60 -0.77
CA THR A 14 0.50 9.44 -1.95
C THR A 14 -0.65 10.44 -1.91
N ALA A 15 -1.34 10.56 -0.78
CA ALA A 15 -2.42 11.53 -0.59
C ALA A 15 -1.95 12.96 -0.84
N PHE A 16 -0.82 13.34 -0.27
CA PHE A 16 -0.22 14.67 -0.45
C PHE A 16 0.11 14.94 -1.92
N ALA A 17 0.73 13.99 -2.62
CA ALA A 17 1.12 14.13 -4.01
C ALA A 17 -0.07 14.35 -4.95
N PHE A 18 -1.21 13.72 -4.67
CA PHE A 18 -2.44 13.85 -5.47
C PHE A 18 -3.43 14.87 -4.91
N PHE A 19 -3.16 15.49 -3.75
CA PHE A 19 -4.11 16.39 -3.10
C PHE A 19 -4.52 17.56 -3.98
N ASN A 20 -3.53 18.27 -4.53
CA ASN A 20 -3.78 19.42 -5.41
C ASN A 20 -4.43 19.01 -6.72
N ASP A 21 -4.15 17.81 -7.23
CA ASP A 21 -4.73 17.33 -8.49
C ASP A 21 -6.24 17.18 -8.40
N TYR A 22 -6.72 16.65 -7.27
CA TYR A 22 -8.15 16.44 -7.05
C TYR A 22 -8.84 17.68 -6.47
N LYS A 23 -8.15 18.48 -5.64
CA LYS A 23 -8.68 19.76 -5.15
C LYS A 23 -8.91 20.77 -6.27
N ASN A 24 -7.93 20.95 -7.16
CA ASN A 24 -7.99 21.93 -8.25
C ASN A 24 -8.49 21.34 -9.57
N GLN A 25 -8.90 20.06 -9.57
CA GLN A 25 -9.33 19.32 -10.75
C GLN A 25 -8.28 19.22 -11.88
N THR A 26 -6.99 19.37 -11.55
CA THR A 26 -5.86 19.21 -12.49
C THR A 26 -5.88 17.84 -13.19
N TYR A 27 -6.43 16.81 -12.55
CA TYR A 27 -6.61 15.48 -13.16
C TYR A 27 -7.39 15.53 -14.49
N ARG A 28 -8.28 16.51 -14.68
CA ARG A 28 -9.04 16.68 -15.94
C ARG A 28 -8.13 17.12 -17.08
N PHE A 29 -7.23 18.07 -16.81
CA PHE A 29 -6.24 18.51 -17.80
C PHE A 29 -5.26 17.38 -18.13
N LEU A 30 -4.77 16.65 -17.13
CA LEU A 30 -3.92 15.48 -17.33
C LEU A 30 -4.62 14.39 -18.18
N GLY A 31 -5.92 14.17 -17.97
CA GLY A 31 -6.71 13.26 -18.79
C GLY A 31 -6.91 13.74 -20.23
N TYR A 32 -7.07 15.05 -20.43
CA TYR A 32 -7.21 15.65 -21.76
C TYR A 32 -5.94 15.53 -22.61
N TYR A 33 -4.77 15.82 -22.02
CA TYR A 33 -3.49 15.75 -22.74
C TYR A 33 -2.99 14.32 -22.99
N HIS A 34 -3.54 13.33 -22.29
CA HIS A 34 -3.21 11.91 -22.46
C HIS A 34 -4.48 11.08 -22.71
N PRO A 35 -5.04 11.14 -23.93
CA PRO A 35 -6.37 10.60 -24.25
C PRO A 35 -6.47 9.06 -24.31
N GLY A 36 -5.59 8.33 -23.62
CA GLY A 36 -5.63 6.87 -23.55
C GLY A 36 -6.68 6.35 -22.56
N PRO A 37 -7.12 5.08 -22.68
CA PRO A 37 -8.04 4.46 -21.72
C PRO A 37 -7.44 4.31 -20.31
N PHE A 38 -6.13 4.53 -20.16
CA PHE A 38 -5.39 4.32 -18.93
C PHE A 38 -4.50 5.52 -18.61
N ASN A 39 -4.64 6.07 -17.41
CA ASN A 39 -3.92 7.24 -16.92
C ASN A 39 -2.47 6.88 -16.51
N ARG A 40 -1.59 6.74 -17.49
CA ARG A 40 -0.17 6.42 -17.26
C ARG A 40 0.56 7.42 -16.35
N PRO A 41 0.39 8.75 -16.48
CA PRO A 41 1.06 9.72 -15.60
C PRO A 41 0.76 9.49 -14.11
N MET A 42 -0.48 9.15 -13.78
CA MET A 42 -0.90 8.85 -12.41
C MET A 42 -0.18 7.62 -11.86
N VAL A 43 -0.07 6.56 -12.66
CA VAL A 43 0.64 5.32 -12.28
C VAL A 43 2.11 5.59 -12.03
N TYR A 44 2.78 6.32 -12.92
CA TYR A 44 4.21 6.62 -12.77
C TYR A 44 4.49 7.44 -11.50
N ARG A 45 3.66 8.46 -11.22
CA ARG A 45 3.80 9.28 -10.01
C ARG A 45 3.59 8.46 -8.73
N TRP A 46 2.57 7.62 -8.72
CA TRP A 46 2.34 6.70 -7.60
C TRP A 46 3.50 5.70 -7.45
N ALA A 47 3.96 5.10 -8.55
CA ALA A 47 5.02 4.10 -8.54
C ALA A 47 6.34 4.67 -8.01
N ILE A 48 6.71 5.91 -8.36
CA ILE A 48 7.92 6.57 -7.83
C ILE A 48 7.85 6.68 -6.30
N ILE A 49 6.72 7.14 -5.77
CA ILE A 49 6.54 7.29 -4.32
C ILE A 49 6.63 5.92 -3.63
N VAL A 50 5.86 4.94 -4.11
CA VAL A 50 5.82 3.61 -3.52
C VAL A 50 7.16 2.90 -3.61
N PHE A 51 7.87 3.02 -4.73
CA PHE A 51 9.17 2.40 -4.92
C PHE A 51 10.21 2.92 -3.92
N LEU A 52 10.22 4.24 -3.65
CA LEU A 52 11.10 4.83 -2.64
C LEU A 52 10.81 4.26 -1.24
N PHE A 53 9.53 4.15 -0.86
CA PHE A 53 9.15 3.55 0.42
C PHE A 53 9.47 2.06 0.50
N CYS A 54 9.30 1.31 -0.60
CA CYS A 54 9.67 -0.10 -0.67
C CYS A 54 11.17 -0.32 -0.49
N ILE A 55 12.02 0.46 -1.18
CA ILE A 55 13.48 0.40 -1.01
C ILE A 55 13.87 0.78 0.42
N GLY A 56 13.38 1.92 0.91
CA GLY A 56 13.69 2.37 2.27
C GLY A 56 13.27 1.35 3.32
N SER A 57 12.11 0.72 3.12
CA SER A 57 11.63 -0.32 4.02
C SER A 57 12.47 -1.59 3.94
N PHE A 58 12.82 -2.04 2.74
CA PHE A 58 13.67 -3.21 2.54
C PHE A 58 15.07 -3.03 3.17
N VAL A 59 15.70 -1.87 2.95
CA VAL A 59 17.02 -1.56 3.50
C VAL A 59 16.98 -1.48 5.03
N SER A 60 16.01 -0.76 5.59
CA SER A 60 15.88 -0.65 7.05
C SER A 60 15.52 -1.97 7.72
N ALA A 61 14.69 -2.80 7.10
CA ALA A 61 14.43 -4.18 7.54
C ALA A 61 15.69 -5.05 7.50
N GLY A 62 16.51 -4.94 6.44
CA GLY A 62 17.78 -5.64 6.34
C GLY A 62 18.75 -5.28 7.48
N PHE A 63 18.82 -4.00 7.87
CA PHE A 63 19.59 -3.58 9.04
C PHE A 63 19.00 -4.07 10.36
N TYR A 64 17.67 -4.09 10.49
CA TYR A 64 16.98 -4.56 11.70
C TYR A 64 17.20 -6.06 11.95
N TYR A 65 17.13 -6.89 10.90
CA TYR A 65 17.32 -8.34 10.99
C TYR A 65 18.78 -8.79 10.85
N ARG A 66 19.74 -7.84 10.90
CA ARG A 66 21.18 -8.11 10.75
C ARG A 66 21.72 -9.18 11.69
N ASN A 67 21.13 -9.33 12.87
CA ASN A 67 21.52 -10.36 13.86
C ASN A 67 21.08 -11.79 13.50
N VAL A 68 20.17 -11.99 12.54
CA VAL A 68 19.55 -13.30 12.26
C VAL A 68 20.15 -14.00 11.02
N SER A 69 20.73 -13.24 10.09
CA SER A 69 21.61 -13.65 8.96
C SER A 69 21.45 -12.65 7.82
N PHE A 70 22.39 -11.72 7.68
CA PHE A 70 22.26 -10.56 6.77
C PHE A 70 22.15 -10.93 5.27
N PHE A 71 22.71 -12.07 4.86
CA PHE A 71 22.67 -12.57 3.48
C PHE A 71 21.94 -13.92 3.32
N GLY A 72 21.20 -14.36 4.35
CA GLY A 72 20.40 -15.59 4.27
C GLY A 72 19.07 -15.36 3.54
N LEU A 73 18.57 -16.39 2.85
CA LEU A 73 17.22 -16.39 2.26
C LEU A 73 16.15 -15.96 3.28
N THR A 74 16.28 -16.37 4.53
CA THR A 74 15.35 -16.02 5.62
C THR A 74 15.32 -14.51 5.91
N GLY A 75 16.48 -13.85 5.95
CA GLY A 75 16.58 -12.40 6.16
C GLY A 75 15.98 -11.61 4.98
N PHE A 76 16.16 -12.12 3.76
CA PHE A 76 15.54 -11.57 2.56
C PHE A 76 14.01 -11.65 2.63
N PHE A 77 13.44 -12.83 2.93
CA PHE A 77 11.99 -13.00 3.06
C PHE A 77 11.41 -12.14 4.20
N LEU A 78 12.12 -12.02 5.32
CA LEU A 78 11.71 -11.15 6.43
C LEU A 78 11.71 -9.67 6.04
N SER A 79 12.54 -9.25 5.09
CA SER A 79 12.60 -7.86 4.61
C SER A 79 11.57 -7.59 3.51
N VAL A 80 11.32 -8.55 2.61
CA VAL A 80 10.33 -8.42 1.53
C VAL A 80 8.89 -8.37 2.06
N ARG A 81 8.63 -8.95 3.24
CA ARG A 81 7.28 -9.08 3.80
C ARG A 81 6.53 -7.76 4.03
N PHE A 82 7.24 -6.63 4.10
CA PHE A 82 6.65 -5.31 4.34
C PHE A 82 6.14 -4.64 3.06
N LEU A 83 6.67 -5.02 1.90
CA LEU A 83 6.35 -4.41 0.60
C LEU A 83 4.84 -4.52 0.26
N PRO A 84 4.17 -5.68 0.43
CA PRO A 84 2.75 -5.82 0.10
C PRO A 84 1.86 -4.80 0.82
N ASN A 85 2.13 -4.52 2.09
CA ASN A 85 1.34 -3.56 2.88
C ASN A 85 1.46 -2.14 2.32
N ILE A 86 2.68 -1.73 1.95
CA ILE A 86 2.97 -0.40 1.39
C ILE A 86 2.22 -0.23 0.07
N VAL A 87 2.34 -1.22 -0.82
CA VAL A 87 1.70 -1.21 -2.14
C VAL A 87 0.17 -1.21 -1.99
N PHE A 88 -0.36 -2.03 -1.09
CA PHE A 88 -1.80 -2.13 -0.84
C PHE A 88 -2.42 -0.83 -0.31
N LEU A 89 -1.90 -0.28 0.78
CA LEU A 89 -2.54 0.85 1.45
C LEU A 89 -2.46 2.12 0.59
N SER A 90 -1.33 2.33 -0.10
CA SER A 90 -1.18 3.45 -1.04
C SER A 90 -2.08 3.31 -2.29
N ALA A 91 -2.25 2.10 -2.81
CA ALA A 91 -3.16 1.83 -3.93
C ALA A 91 -4.63 2.03 -3.52
N LEU A 92 -5.02 1.60 -2.31
CA LEU A 92 -6.36 1.84 -1.76
C LEU A 92 -6.65 3.34 -1.68
N MET A 93 -5.73 4.12 -1.10
CA MET A 93 -5.82 5.57 -1.01
C MET A 93 -6.06 6.23 -2.37
N LEU A 94 -5.26 5.85 -3.36
CA LEU A 94 -5.36 6.39 -4.71
C LEU A 94 -6.67 6.00 -5.40
N CYS A 95 -7.10 4.75 -5.25
CA CYS A 95 -8.34 4.23 -5.82
C CYS A 95 -9.57 4.97 -5.31
N VAL A 96 -9.72 5.11 -3.98
CA VAL A 96 -10.85 5.83 -3.40
C VAL A 96 -10.83 7.30 -3.85
N THR A 97 -9.66 7.93 -3.87
CA THR A 97 -9.50 9.31 -4.34
C THR A 97 -9.96 9.47 -5.79
N ALA A 98 -9.57 8.54 -6.65
CA ALA A 98 -9.90 8.57 -8.08
C ALA A 98 -11.39 8.33 -8.35
N LEU A 99 -11.98 7.33 -7.69
CA LEU A 99 -13.38 6.97 -7.86
C LEU A 99 -14.33 8.04 -7.33
N THR A 100 -14.02 8.60 -6.16
CA THR A 100 -14.83 9.67 -5.54
C THR A 100 -14.52 11.05 -6.09
N LYS A 101 -13.41 11.18 -6.85
CA LYS A 101 -12.84 12.46 -7.29
C LYS A 101 -12.57 13.42 -6.11
N ASN A 102 -12.29 12.87 -4.93
CA ASN A 102 -12.12 13.63 -3.69
C ASN A 102 -10.96 13.04 -2.85
N SER A 103 -9.91 13.83 -2.66
CA SER A 103 -8.72 13.43 -1.87
C SER A 103 -9.02 13.24 -0.38
N TYR A 104 -9.98 13.97 0.18
CA TYR A 104 -10.38 13.81 1.58
C TYR A 104 -11.10 12.47 1.82
N ALA A 105 -11.93 12.04 0.86
CA ALA A 105 -12.60 10.75 0.95
C ALA A 105 -11.58 9.60 0.93
N GLY A 106 -10.57 9.67 0.06
CA GLY A 106 -9.47 8.72 0.06
C GLY A 106 -8.74 8.67 1.40
N LEU A 107 -8.36 9.83 1.93
CA LEU A 107 -7.64 9.93 3.21
C LEU A 107 -8.46 9.31 4.34
N PHE A 108 -9.75 9.67 4.42
CA PHE A 108 -10.65 9.17 5.45
C PHE A 108 -10.79 7.65 5.41
N VAL A 109 -11.10 7.06 4.24
CA VAL A 109 -11.26 5.60 4.10
C VAL A 109 -9.97 4.86 4.45
N THR A 110 -8.82 5.39 4.02
CA THR A 110 -7.51 4.78 4.29
C THR A 110 -7.17 4.81 5.78
N LEU A 111 -7.45 5.93 6.47
CA LEU A 111 -7.24 6.05 7.92
C LEU A 111 -8.18 5.16 8.71
N VAL A 112 -9.46 5.11 8.34
CA VAL A 112 -10.44 4.21 8.98
C VAL A 112 -9.99 2.76 8.83
N TYR A 113 -9.56 2.35 7.62
CA TYR A 113 -9.03 1.02 7.40
C TYR A 113 -7.81 0.73 8.29
N TYR A 114 -6.84 1.64 8.31
CA TYR A 114 -5.64 1.52 9.12
C TYR A 114 -5.95 1.38 10.62
N ILE A 115 -6.83 2.24 11.15
CA ILE A 115 -7.22 2.25 12.56
C ILE A 115 -7.94 0.95 12.92
N LEU A 116 -8.91 0.53 12.09
CA LEU A 116 -9.67 -0.70 12.32
C LEU A 116 -8.75 -1.93 12.30
N ASP A 117 -7.82 -2.01 11.35
CA ASP A 117 -6.89 -3.13 11.26
C ASP A 117 -5.94 -3.17 12.47
N LEU A 118 -5.41 -2.00 12.87
CA LEU A 118 -4.51 -1.86 14.02
C LEU A 118 -5.19 -2.25 15.34
N PHE A 119 -6.37 -1.71 15.63
CA PHE A 119 -7.07 -1.96 16.90
C PHE A 119 -7.72 -3.34 16.97
N SER A 120 -8.13 -3.89 15.82
CA SER A 120 -8.69 -5.24 15.77
C SER A 120 -7.62 -6.32 15.71
N GLU A 121 -6.33 -5.97 15.66
CA GLU A 121 -5.25 -6.94 15.49
C GLU A 121 -5.45 -7.82 14.23
N GLY A 122 -6.04 -7.24 13.18
CA GLY A 122 -6.37 -7.97 11.95
C GLY A 122 -7.53 -8.97 12.07
N ARG A 123 -8.27 -9.00 13.19
CA ARG A 123 -9.34 -9.99 13.43
C ARG A 123 -10.58 -9.75 12.57
N PHE A 124 -10.90 -8.50 12.22
CA PHE A 124 -12.07 -8.19 11.39
C PHE A 124 -11.87 -8.60 9.92
N PHE A 125 -10.66 -8.43 9.38
CA PHE A 125 -10.36 -8.73 7.98
C PHE A 125 -9.09 -9.57 7.86
N LYS A 126 -9.12 -10.80 8.41
CA LYS A 126 -7.95 -11.70 8.47
C LYS A 126 -7.24 -11.91 7.12
N LEU A 127 -7.96 -11.87 6.01
CA LEU A 127 -7.41 -12.06 4.67
C LEU A 127 -6.77 -10.80 4.07
N PHE A 128 -7.13 -9.61 4.56
CA PHE A 128 -6.60 -8.32 4.09
C PHE A 128 -5.81 -7.58 5.19
N SER A 129 -5.61 -8.17 6.36
CA SER A 129 -4.87 -7.55 7.46
C SER A 129 -3.46 -7.14 7.03
N MET A 130 -3.06 -5.91 7.35
CA MET A 130 -1.69 -5.41 7.20
C MET A 130 -0.83 -5.92 8.35
N GLY A 131 -1.40 -5.98 9.56
CA GLY A 131 -0.72 -6.45 10.74
C GLY A 131 -0.39 -7.93 10.74
N ALA A 132 0.78 -8.22 11.29
CA ALA A 132 1.19 -9.56 11.70
C ALA A 132 1.05 -9.78 13.22
N ASN A 133 0.08 -9.14 13.89
CA ASN A 133 0.04 -9.10 15.35
C ASN A 133 -1.31 -9.52 15.92
N ALA A 134 -1.40 -10.78 16.30
CA ALA A 134 -1.71 -11.18 17.67
C ALA A 134 -0.90 -12.47 17.96
N ALA A 135 0.18 -12.34 18.73
CA ALA A 135 1.03 -13.43 19.24
C ALA A 135 1.72 -14.38 18.20
N ASN A 136 3.02 -14.15 17.96
CA ASN A 136 3.96 -15.12 17.33
C ASN A 136 3.51 -15.77 16.01
N PHE A 137 3.63 -15.02 14.91
CA PHE A 137 3.28 -15.48 13.56
C PHE A 137 4.06 -16.71 13.04
N TYR A 138 5.25 -16.99 13.58
CA TYR A 138 5.99 -18.22 13.24
C TYR A 138 5.48 -19.46 13.99
N TYR A 139 4.67 -19.29 15.05
CA TYR A 139 4.28 -20.38 15.95
C TYR A 139 2.76 -20.63 16.01
N ALA A 140 1.89 -19.66 15.66
CA ALA A 140 0.43 -19.80 15.83
C ALA A 140 -0.39 -19.94 14.53
N ILE A 141 0.13 -19.45 13.40
CA ILE A 141 -0.53 -19.50 12.08
C ILE A 141 0.46 -20.12 11.09
N SER A 142 -0.02 -20.97 10.17
CA SER A 142 0.86 -21.57 9.17
C SER A 142 1.55 -20.47 8.33
N PRO A 143 2.88 -20.56 8.08
CA PRO A 143 3.58 -19.63 7.19
C PRO A 143 2.93 -19.47 5.82
N GLU A 144 2.25 -20.51 5.34
CA GLU A 144 1.48 -20.53 4.10
C GLU A 144 0.33 -19.50 4.10
N TYR A 145 -0.42 -19.40 5.20
CA TYR A 145 -1.54 -18.46 5.32
C TYR A 145 -1.04 -17.00 5.29
N TYR A 146 0.12 -16.73 5.91
CA TYR A 146 0.76 -15.42 5.83
C TYR A 146 1.12 -15.05 4.39
N LEU A 147 1.80 -15.95 3.69
CA LEU A 147 2.23 -15.73 2.31
C LEU A 147 1.02 -15.53 1.40
N PHE A 148 -0.05 -16.29 1.61
CA PHE A 148 -1.31 -16.13 0.89
C PHE A 148 -1.95 -14.76 1.13
N ASN A 149 -2.01 -14.28 2.37
CA ASN A 149 -2.45 -12.92 2.68
C ASN A 149 -1.62 -11.87 1.93
N ARG A 150 -0.28 -11.99 1.94
CA ARG A 150 0.62 -11.04 1.26
C ARG A 150 0.40 -11.03 -0.25
N LEU A 151 0.16 -12.19 -0.87
CA LEU A 151 -0.21 -12.27 -2.28
C LEU A 151 -1.57 -11.61 -2.56
N LEU A 152 -2.58 -11.85 -1.71
CA LEU A 152 -3.89 -11.22 -1.85
C LEU A 152 -3.80 -9.70 -1.75
N LEU A 153 -2.97 -9.15 -0.87
CA LEU A 153 -2.74 -7.71 -0.76
C LEU A 153 -2.16 -7.14 -2.05
N CYS A 154 -1.17 -7.82 -2.65
CA CYS A 154 -0.61 -7.41 -3.94
C CYS A 154 -1.65 -7.46 -5.07
N LEU A 155 -2.47 -8.52 -5.13
CA LEU A 155 -3.53 -8.65 -6.13
C LEU A 155 -4.59 -7.55 -5.97
N ALA A 156 -5.04 -7.30 -4.74
CA ALA A 156 -5.98 -6.23 -4.44
C ALA A 156 -5.40 -4.85 -4.81
N ALA A 157 -4.12 -4.61 -4.54
CA ALA A 157 -3.45 -3.38 -4.93
C ALA A 157 -3.44 -3.20 -6.46
N GLY A 158 -3.16 -4.28 -7.22
CA GLY A 158 -3.24 -4.29 -8.67
C GLY A 158 -4.64 -3.93 -9.18
N CYS A 159 -5.69 -4.52 -8.60
CA CYS A 159 -7.08 -4.19 -8.92
C CYS A 159 -7.40 -2.72 -8.60
N PHE A 160 -6.99 -2.21 -7.44
CA PHE A 160 -7.20 -0.83 -7.03
C PHE A 160 -6.51 0.16 -7.96
N LEU A 161 -5.27 -0.10 -8.36
CA LEU A 161 -4.56 0.73 -9.33
C LEU A 161 -5.22 0.68 -10.71
N GLY A 162 -5.63 -0.51 -11.16
CA GLY A 162 -6.37 -0.68 -12.40
C GLY A 162 -7.63 0.17 -12.42
N LEU A 163 -8.42 0.12 -11.34
CA LEU A 163 -9.64 0.93 -11.18
C LEU A 163 -9.33 2.43 -11.09
N ALA A 164 -8.30 2.82 -10.34
CA ALA A 164 -7.92 4.22 -10.15
C ALA A 164 -7.50 4.88 -11.47
N CYS A 165 -6.81 4.14 -12.31
CA CYS A 165 -6.17 4.67 -13.52
C CYS A 165 -7.01 4.45 -14.77
N TYR A 166 -8.05 3.62 -14.72
CA TYR A 166 -8.98 3.44 -15.83
C TYR A 166 -9.83 4.70 -16.03
N GLN A 167 -9.67 5.33 -17.19
CA GLN A 167 -10.43 6.52 -17.56
C GLN A 167 -11.79 6.10 -18.13
N ARG A 168 -12.86 6.22 -17.33
CA ARG A 168 -14.22 6.22 -17.84
C ARG A 168 -14.46 7.55 -18.52
N ARG A 169 -14.45 7.56 -19.86
CA ARG A 169 -14.93 8.69 -20.66
C ARG A 169 -16.42 8.89 -20.44
#